data_AF-A0A2S9FLL6-F1
#
_entry.id   AF-A0A2S9FLL6-F1
#
_cell.length_a   1.000
_cell.length_b   1.000
_cell.length_c   1.000
_cell.angle_alpha   90.00
_cell.angle_beta   90.00
_cell.angle_gamma   90.00
#
_symmetry.space_group_name_H-M   'P 1'
#
loop_
_entity.id
_entity.type
_entity.pdbx_description
1 polymer ?
#
loop_
_entity_poly.entity_id
_entity_poly.type
_entity_poly.pdbx_seq_one_letter_code
_entity_poly.pdbx_strand_id
1 'polypeptide(L)'
;YWGESEGQPRNLVAPDVYTEDFSAAVDYLRTESFVDAERVGALGICGSGSFVISAAKIDPRIKAVGTVSMYDMGGVNRNGLRGAMTPEMRQQALALAAQQRDVEFTGGETEFVGGTPFELGDQSTPIDREFYDFYRTARGNSPATSTQPTLSSNV
;
A
#
# COMPACT_ATOMS: atom_id res chain seq x y z
N TYR A 1 -0.20 8.91 -4.76
CA TYR A 1 0.92 9.28 -3.88
C TYR A 1 0.42 9.66 -2.50
N TRP A 2 1.21 9.36 -1.46
CA TRP A 2 0.75 9.35 -0.07
C TRP A 2 1.51 10.35 0.80
N GLY A 3 0.90 10.71 1.93
CA GLY A 3 1.51 11.59 2.93
C GLY A 3 1.91 12.94 2.35
N GLU A 4 3.11 13.40 2.70
CA GLU A 4 3.69 14.66 2.23
C GLU A 4 4.52 14.51 0.95
N SER A 5 4.77 13.27 0.49
CA SER A 5 5.51 13.03 -0.75
C SER A 5 4.76 13.60 -1.94
N GLU A 6 5.50 14.12 -2.92
CA GLU A 6 4.95 14.67 -4.15
C GLU A 6 4.23 13.63 -5.02
N GLY A 7 3.63 14.08 -6.12
CA GLY A 7 3.01 13.24 -7.14
C GLY A 7 1.48 13.26 -7.14
N GLN A 8 0.93 13.00 -8.32
CA GLN A 8 -0.50 12.96 -8.59
C GLN A 8 -0.87 11.72 -9.44
N PRO A 9 -2.08 11.16 -9.28
CA PRO A 9 -3.11 11.54 -8.30
C PRO A 9 -2.74 11.14 -6.85
N ARG A 10 -3.33 11.83 -5.87
CA ARG A 10 -3.19 11.46 -4.45
C ARG A 10 -3.83 10.09 -4.19
N ASN A 11 -3.28 9.35 -3.23
CA ASN A 11 -3.72 8.02 -2.80
C ASN A 11 -3.74 6.94 -3.91
N LEU A 12 -3.07 7.18 -5.04
CA LEU A 12 -2.83 6.17 -6.08
C LEU A 12 -2.11 4.94 -5.52
N VAL A 13 -2.62 3.74 -5.80
CA VAL A 13 -1.97 2.43 -5.63
C VAL A 13 -1.06 2.14 -6.82
N ALA A 14 0.26 2.18 -6.60
CA ALA A 14 1.26 2.01 -7.66
C ALA A 14 2.41 1.09 -7.18
N PRO A 15 2.22 -0.25 -7.21
CA PRO A 15 3.18 -1.21 -6.65
C PRO A 15 4.60 -1.10 -7.23
N ASP A 16 4.73 -0.79 -8.51
CA ASP A 16 6.02 -0.62 -9.17
C ASP A 16 6.75 0.62 -8.63
N VAL A 17 6.03 1.73 -8.44
CA VAL A 17 6.58 2.95 -7.84
C VAL A 17 6.97 2.70 -6.38
N TYR A 18 6.12 2.01 -5.60
CA TYR A 18 6.45 1.70 -4.20
C TYR A 18 7.66 0.78 -4.06
N THR A 19 7.87 -0.10 -5.03
CA THR A 19 9.06 -0.93 -5.10
C THR A 19 10.29 -0.07 -5.39
N GLU A 20 10.20 0.81 -6.39
CA GLU A 20 11.30 1.71 -6.77
C GLU A 20 11.62 2.75 -5.69
N ASP A 21 10.64 3.19 -4.90
CA ASP A 21 10.84 4.13 -3.79
C ASP A 21 11.84 3.58 -2.75
N PHE A 22 11.95 2.26 -2.59
CA PHE A 22 13.01 1.67 -1.76
C PHE A 22 14.40 1.90 -2.36
N SER A 23 14.56 1.69 -3.67
CA SER A 23 15.82 1.97 -4.39
C SER A 23 16.18 3.45 -4.32
N ALA A 24 15.21 4.34 -4.49
CA ALA A 24 15.39 5.79 -4.38
C ALA A 24 15.78 6.22 -2.95
N ALA A 25 15.19 5.61 -1.92
CA ALA A 25 15.60 5.83 -0.54
C ALA A 25 17.05 5.35 -0.29
N VAL A 26 17.45 4.22 -0.88
CA VAL A 26 18.83 3.73 -0.83
C VAL A 26 19.77 4.71 -1.55
N ASP A 27 19.40 5.26 -2.70
CA ASP A 27 20.18 6.28 -3.39
C ASP A 27 20.48 7.45 -2.45
N TYR A 28 19.43 8.02 -1.86
CA TYR A 28 19.55 9.15 -0.93
C TYR A 28 20.46 8.80 0.25
N LEU A 29 20.19 7.70 0.95
CA LEU A 29 20.98 7.29 2.13
C LEU A 29 22.46 7.10 1.80
N ARG A 30 22.81 6.58 0.62
CA ARG A 30 24.20 6.37 0.21
C ARG A 30 24.95 7.68 -0.07
N THR A 31 24.25 8.81 -0.23
CA THR A 31 24.87 10.15 -0.37
C THR A 31 25.19 10.82 0.97
N GLU A 32 24.61 10.32 2.07
CA GLU A 32 24.75 10.93 3.38
C GLU A 32 26.07 10.53 4.05
N SER A 33 26.87 11.52 4.44
CA SER A 33 28.23 11.31 4.98
C SER A 33 28.30 10.50 6.28
N PHE A 34 27.19 10.38 7.00
CA PHE A 34 27.09 9.61 8.24
C PHE A 34 26.53 8.18 8.03
N VAL A 35 26.25 7.78 6.79
CA VAL A 35 25.77 6.44 6.44
C VAL A 35 26.91 5.62 5.85
N ASP A 36 27.10 4.40 6.35
CA ASP A 36 27.93 3.41 5.65
C ASP A 36 27.13 2.83 4.47
N ALA A 37 27.50 3.25 3.27
CA ALA A 37 26.82 2.89 2.02
C ALA A 37 26.76 1.36 1.80
N GLU A 38 27.68 0.59 2.39
CA GLU A 38 27.71 -0.88 2.28
C GLU A 38 26.98 -1.60 3.42
N ARG A 39 26.27 -0.86 4.28
CA ARG A 39 25.50 -1.41 5.42
C ARG A 39 24.06 -0.91 5.49
N VAL A 40 23.44 -0.67 4.33
CA VAL A 40 22.03 -0.27 4.23
C VAL A 40 21.13 -1.51 4.24
N GLY A 41 20.14 -1.54 5.14
CA GLY A 41 19.09 -2.56 5.18
C GLY A 41 17.70 -1.91 5.11
N ALA A 42 16.68 -2.72 4.83
CA ALA A 42 15.30 -2.24 4.67
C ALA A 42 14.31 -3.05 5.52
N LEU A 43 13.29 -2.36 6.04
CA LEU A 43 12.22 -2.93 6.86
C LEU A 43 10.87 -2.68 6.18
N GLY A 44 10.10 -3.74 5.91
CA GLY A 44 8.75 -3.65 5.38
C GLY A 44 7.70 -4.06 6.41
N ILE A 45 6.76 -3.17 6.71
CA ILE A 45 5.65 -3.38 7.63
C ILE A 45 4.33 -3.49 6.84
N CYS A 46 3.48 -4.46 7.19
CA CYS A 46 2.19 -4.66 6.52
C CYS A 46 2.39 -4.85 5.00
N GLY A 47 1.63 -4.13 4.16
CA GLY A 47 1.75 -4.22 2.70
C GLY A 47 3.14 -3.89 2.16
N SER A 48 3.89 -2.99 2.83
CA SER A 48 5.25 -2.63 2.42
C SER A 48 6.25 -3.79 2.52
N GLY A 49 5.92 -4.85 3.27
CA GLY A 49 6.67 -6.10 3.29
C GLY A 49 6.79 -6.74 1.89
N SER A 50 5.73 -6.68 1.09
CA SER A 50 5.79 -7.19 -0.29
C SER A 50 6.64 -6.30 -1.22
N PHE A 51 6.56 -4.98 -1.05
CA PHE A 51 7.30 -4.03 -1.89
C PHE A 51 8.81 -4.04 -1.59
N VAL A 52 9.22 -4.14 -0.32
CA VAL A 52 10.64 -4.25 0.03
C VAL A 52 11.27 -5.54 -0.50
N ILE A 53 10.52 -6.66 -0.50
CA ILE A 53 11.00 -7.92 -1.08
C ILE A 53 11.14 -7.78 -2.60
N SER A 54 10.19 -7.11 -3.24
CA SER A 54 10.24 -6.82 -4.68
C SER A 54 11.48 -6.00 -5.04
N ALA A 55 11.83 -5.01 -4.22
CA ALA A 55 12.98 -4.13 -4.43
C ALA A 55 14.31 -4.88 -4.20
N ALA A 56 14.44 -5.56 -3.06
CA ALA A 56 15.65 -6.28 -2.70
C ALA A 56 16.00 -7.44 -3.64
N LYS A 57 15.01 -7.95 -4.39
CA LYS A 57 15.23 -8.95 -5.46
C LYS A 57 16.14 -8.42 -6.57
N ILE A 58 16.13 -7.10 -6.83
CA ILE A 58 16.85 -6.49 -7.96
C ILE A 58 17.83 -5.38 -7.54
N ASP A 59 17.77 -4.87 -6.31
CA ASP A 59 18.73 -3.91 -5.77
C ASP A 59 19.69 -4.56 -4.75
N PRO A 60 20.92 -4.95 -5.15
CA PRO A 60 21.89 -5.60 -4.27
C PRO A 60 22.53 -4.65 -3.24
N ARG A 61 22.17 -3.37 -3.26
CA ARG A 61 22.63 -2.39 -2.26
C ARG A 61 21.85 -2.54 -0.96
N ILE A 62 20.67 -3.16 -0.99
CA ILE A 62 19.89 -3.56 0.19
C ILE A 62 20.51 -4.85 0.76
N LYS A 63 21.26 -4.72 1.86
CA LYS A 63 22.07 -5.82 2.43
C LYS A 63 21.30 -6.75 3.36
N ALA A 64 20.20 -6.29 3.92
CA ALA A 64 19.33 -7.06 4.78
C ALA A 64 17.89 -6.59 4.64
N VAL A 65 16.95 -7.53 4.68
CA VAL A 65 15.51 -7.26 4.65
C VAL A 65 14.87 -7.86 5.89
N GLY A 66 14.09 -7.05 6.61
CA GLY A 66 13.19 -7.51 7.65
C GLY A 66 11.74 -7.23 7.25
N THR A 67 10.81 -8.09 7.67
CA THR A 67 9.38 -7.81 7.51
C THR A 67 8.62 -8.01 8.82
N VAL A 68 7.57 -7.21 9.03
CA VAL A 68 6.71 -7.28 10.22
C VAL A 68 5.26 -7.30 9.78
N SER A 69 4.55 -8.38 10.14
CA SER A 69 3.14 -8.60 9.81
C SER A 69 2.85 -8.37 8.32
N MET A 70 3.71 -8.89 7.46
CA MET A 70 3.68 -8.56 6.04
C MET A 70 2.43 -9.10 5.32
N TYR A 71 1.99 -8.35 4.32
CA TYR A 71 1.02 -8.80 3.34
C TYR A 71 1.64 -8.82 1.93
N ASP A 72 1.40 -9.91 1.20
CA ASP A 72 1.52 -9.91 -0.26
C ASP A 72 0.33 -9.14 -0.84
N MET A 73 0.51 -7.84 -1.11
CA MET A 73 -0.59 -6.98 -1.57
C MET A 73 -1.14 -7.41 -2.94
N GLY A 74 -0.31 -8.00 -3.80
CA GLY A 74 -0.77 -8.56 -5.07
C GLY A 74 -1.61 -9.82 -4.83
N GLY A 75 -1.19 -10.68 -3.91
CA GLY A 75 -1.96 -11.83 -3.45
C GLY A 75 -3.30 -11.44 -2.80
N VAL A 76 -3.30 -10.42 -1.95
CA VAL A 76 -4.51 -9.92 -1.26
C VAL A 76 -5.50 -9.33 -2.25
N ASN A 77 -5.08 -8.53 -3.24
CA ASN A 77 -6.01 -8.00 -4.24
C ASN A 77 -6.62 -9.12 -5.12
N ARG A 78 -5.84 -10.15 -5.45
CA ARG A 78 -6.32 -11.26 -6.29
C ARG A 78 -7.23 -12.24 -5.55
N ASN A 79 -6.90 -12.57 -4.31
CA ASN A 79 -7.48 -13.71 -3.59
C ASN A 79 -8.25 -13.28 -2.32
N GLY A 80 -8.13 -12.02 -1.91
CA GLY A 80 -8.68 -11.54 -0.64
C GLY A 80 -7.89 -12.07 0.56
N LEU A 81 -8.11 -11.44 1.71
CA LEU A 81 -7.60 -11.95 2.97
C LEU A 81 -8.19 -13.34 3.23
N ARG A 82 -7.32 -14.33 3.50
CA ARG A 82 -7.70 -15.73 3.75
C ARG A 82 -8.56 -16.36 2.64
N GLY A 83 -8.43 -15.90 1.39
CA GLY A 83 -9.19 -16.46 0.26
C GLY A 83 -10.62 -15.93 0.14
N ALA A 84 -10.93 -14.79 0.75
CA ALA A 84 -12.28 -14.23 0.75
C ALA A 84 -12.76 -13.65 -0.60
N MET A 85 -11.87 -13.48 -1.59
CA MET A 85 -12.23 -12.96 -2.91
C MET A 85 -12.62 -14.10 -3.85
N THR A 86 -13.86 -14.12 -4.33
CA THR A 86 -14.26 -15.04 -5.41
C THR A 86 -13.85 -14.48 -6.78
N PRO A 87 -13.75 -15.33 -7.83
CA PRO A 87 -13.52 -14.87 -9.19
C PRO A 87 -14.53 -13.82 -9.66
N GLU A 88 -15.81 -13.98 -9.32
CA GLU A 88 -16.90 -13.06 -9.70
C GLU A 88 -16.73 -11.71 -9.00
N MET A 89 -16.44 -11.69 -7.69
CA MET A 89 -16.17 -10.48 -6.94
C MET A 89 -14.97 -9.72 -7.53
N ARG A 90 -13.91 -10.46 -7.90
CA ARG A 90 -12.72 -9.86 -8.54
C ARG A 90 -13.04 -9.27 -9.91
N GLN A 91 -13.83 -9.96 -10.74
CA GLN A 91 -14.26 -9.44 -12.04
C GLN A 91 -15.08 -8.17 -11.89
N GLN A 92 -15.98 -8.13 -10.90
CA GLN A 92 -16.77 -6.93 -10.59
C GLN A 92 -15.87 -5.76 -10.14
N ALA A 93 -14.91 -6.00 -9.24
CA ALA A 93 -13.97 -4.98 -8.81
C ALA A 93 -13.15 -4.41 -9.98
N LEU A 94 -12.66 -5.27 -10.88
CA LEU A 94 -11.96 -4.85 -12.09
C LEU A 94 -12.84 -4.03 -13.04
N ALA A 95 -14.11 -4.44 -13.22
CA ALA A 95 -15.06 -3.71 -14.06
C ALA A 95 -15.38 -2.32 -13.50
N LEU A 96 -15.59 -2.21 -12.18
CA LEU A 96 -15.81 -0.93 -11.49
C LEU A 96 -14.59 -0.02 -11.61
N ALA A 97 -13.38 -0.54 -11.37
CA ALA A 97 -12.16 0.24 -11.51
C ALA A 97 -11.94 0.71 -12.96
N ALA A 98 -12.27 -0.11 -13.95
CA ALA A 98 -12.20 0.28 -15.37
C ALA A 98 -13.20 1.40 -15.71
N GLN A 99 -14.45 1.29 -15.28
CA GLN A 99 -15.45 2.35 -15.46
C GLN A 99 -15.03 3.65 -14.79
N GLN A 100 -14.48 3.56 -13.58
CA GLN A 100 -14.00 4.74 -12.85
C GLN A 100 -12.86 5.44 -13.58
N ARG A 101 -12.00 4.72 -14.32
CA ARG A 101 -10.97 5.33 -15.16
C ARG A 101 -11.55 6.18 -16.29
N ASP A 102 -12.65 5.74 -16.91
CA ASP A 102 -13.33 6.51 -17.96
C ASP A 102 -13.94 7.80 -17.40
N VAL A 103 -14.53 7.73 -16.19
CA VAL A 103 -15.06 8.90 -15.46
C VAL A 103 -13.93 9.89 -15.15
N GLU A 104 -12.84 9.42 -14.56
CA GLU A 104 -11.66 10.25 -14.24
C GLU A 104 -11.05 10.88 -15.50
N PHE A 105 -10.95 10.12 -16.60
CA PHE A 105 -10.39 10.61 -17.86
C PHE A 105 -11.23 11.74 -18.48
N THR A 106 -12.54 11.70 -18.31
CA THR A 106 -13.46 12.73 -18.83
C THR A 106 -13.63 13.93 -17.89
N GLY A 107 -12.88 13.98 -16.78
CA GLY A 107 -12.86 15.08 -15.83
C GLY A 107 -13.88 14.97 -14.69
N GLY A 108 -14.47 13.79 -14.48
CA GLY A 108 -15.31 13.53 -13.32
C GLY A 108 -14.52 13.32 -12.02
N GLU A 109 -15.25 13.16 -10.90
CA GLU A 109 -14.64 13.03 -9.58
C GLU A 109 -13.94 11.68 -9.38
N THR A 110 -12.81 11.71 -8.68
CA THR A 110 -12.08 10.51 -8.26
C THR A 110 -12.80 9.83 -7.09
N GLU A 111 -13.13 8.56 -7.25
CA GLU A 111 -13.66 7.74 -6.17
C GLU A 111 -12.55 7.06 -5.36
N PHE A 112 -12.81 6.88 -4.07
CA PHE A 112 -11.89 6.22 -3.14
C PHE A 112 -12.57 5.03 -2.47
N VAL A 113 -11.79 3.99 -2.18
CA VAL A 113 -12.25 2.82 -1.44
C VAL A 113 -11.57 2.72 -0.08
N GLY A 114 -12.15 1.98 0.86
CA GLY A 114 -11.56 1.76 2.17
C GLY A 114 -10.45 0.71 2.15
N GLY A 115 -9.25 1.07 2.60
CA GLY A 115 -8.14 0.14 2.81
C GLY A 115 -8.18 -0.55 4.19
N THR A 116 -8.89 0.05 5.16
CA THR A 116 -9.15 -0.54 6.49
C THR A 116 -10.53 -0.11 7.00
N PRO A 117 -11.15 -0.83 7.96
CA PRO A 117 -12.48 -0.50 8.47
C PRO A 117 -12.57 0.94 9.02
N PHE A 118 -13.64 1.65 8.67
CA PHE A 118 -13.93 2.98 9.23
C PHE A 118 -14.74 2.94 10.51
N GLU A 119 -15.48 1.85 10.73
CA GLU A 119 -16.35 1.61 11.86
C GLU A 119 -16.27 0.13 12.24
N LEU A 120 -16.62 -0.19 13.49
CA LEU A 120 -16.75 -1.55 13.98
C LEU A 120 -18.22 -1.88 14.20
N GLY A 121 -18.59 -3.11 13.88
CA GLY A 121 -19.92 -3.67 14.15
C GLY A 121 -19.84 -5.07 14.74
N ASP A 122 -21.00 -5.69 14.92
CA ASP A 122 -21.10 -7.04 15.50
C ASP A 122 -20.40 -8.10 14.64
N GLN A 123 -20.35 -7.87 13.32
CA GLN A 123 -19.70 -8.76 12.36
C GLN A 123 -18.21 -8.46 12.13
N SER A 124 -17.65 -7.43 12.79
CA SER A 124 -16.23 -7.11 12.63
C SER A 124 -15.35 -8.22 13.20
N THR A 125 -14.47 -8.75 12.34
CA THR A 125 -13.53 -9.81 12.68
C THR A 125 -12.45 -9.31 13.65
N PRO A 126 -11.68 -10.20 14.29
CA PRO A 126 -10.52 -9.77 15.08
C PRO A 126 -9.52 -8.91 14.30
N ILE A 127 -9.30 -9.21 13.01
CA ILE A 127 -8.42 -8.43 12.14
C ILE A 127 -8.99 -7.03 11.89
N ASP A 128 -10.30 -6.92 11.65
CA ASP A 128 -10.95 -5.62 11.49
C ASP A 128 -10.79 -4.75 12.72
N ARG A 129 -10.90 -5.35 13.91
CA ARG A 129 -10.72 -4.67 15.20
C ARG A 129 -9.27 -4.23 15.40
N GLU A 130 -8.29 -5.06 15.02
CA GLU A 130 -6.87 -4.69 15.07
C GLU A 130 -6.53 -3.54 14.12
N PHE A 131 -7.03 -3.59 12.88
CA PHE A 131 -6.85 -2.50 11.93
C PHE A 131 -7.52 -1.22 12.42
N TYR A 132 -8.74 -1.31 12.94
CA TYR A 132 -9.42 -0.16 13.51
C TYR A 132 -8.64 0.43 14.69
N ASP A 133 -8.20 -0.40 15.66
CA ASP A 133 -7.41 0.04 16.81
C ASP A 133 -6.16 0.81 16.36
N PHE A 134 -5.44 0.31 15.35
CA PHE A 134 -4.24 0.99 14.88
C PHE A 134 -4.56 2.25 14.06
N TYR A 135 -5.42 2.17 13.04
CA TYR A 135 -5.60 3.23 12.03
C TYR A 135 -6.69 4.25 12.36
N ARG A 136 -7.53 4.01 13.39
CA ARG A 136 -8.65 4.90 13.76
C ARG A 136 -8.53 5.48 15.16
N THR A 137 -7.49 5.11 15.92
CA THR A 137 -7.22 5.66 17.26
C THR A 137 -5.93 6.48 17.27
N ALA A 138 -5.61 7.11 18.41
CA ALA A 138 -4.37 7.88 18.60
C ALA A 138 -3.07 7.08 18.37
N ARG A 139 -3.14 5.74 18.25
CA ARG A 139 -1.97 4.89 18.03
C ARG A 139 -1.33 5.07 16.66
N GLY A 140 -2.14 5.21 15.60
CA GLY A 140 -1.66 5.29 14.22
C GLY A 140 -2.48 6.19 13.30
N ASN A 141 -3.53 6.84 13.80
CA ASN A 141 -4.28 7.83 13.04
C ASN A 141 -3.45 9.12 12.84
N SER A 142 -3.40 9.62 11.61
CA SER A 142 -2.79 10.90 11.26
C SER A 142 -3.65 11.61 10.22
N PRO A 143 -3.80 12.95 10.27
CA PRO A 143 -4.49 13.72 9.22
C PRO A 143 -3.93 13.50 7.81
N ALA A 144 -2.66 13.10 7.71
CA ALA A 144 -1.98 12.82 6.44
C ALA A 144 -2.20 11.39 5.91
N THR A 145 -2.87 10.52 6.67
CA THR A 145 -3.10 9.11 6.30
C THR A 145 -4.60 8.79 6.27
N SER A 146 -5.14 8.63 5.07
CA SER A 146 -6.57 8.34 4.88
C SER A 146 -6.90 6.85 4.92
N THR A 147 -5.91 5.99 4.64
CA THR A 147 -6.13 4.58 4.25
C THR A 147 -7.17 4.42 3.14
N GLN A 148 -7.33 5.44 2.28
CA GLN A 148 -8.33 5.51 1.22
C GLN A 148 -7.66 5.54 -0.15
N PRO A 149 -7.28 4.40 -0.73
CA PRO A 149 -6.75 4.36 -2.09
C PRO A 149 -7.80 4.73 -3.13
N THR A 150 -7.38 5.18 -4.32
CA THR A 150 -8.34 5.43 -5.42
C THR A 150 -8.96 4.11 -5.88
N LEU A 151 -10.26 4.12 -6.18
CA LEU A 151 -10.99 2.95 -6.69
C LEU A 151 -10.34 2.42 -7.97
N SER A 152 -9.96 3.32 -8.87
CA SER A 152 -9.38 2.99 -10.18
C SER A 152 -8.04 2.24 -10.11
N SER A 153 -7.29 2.38 -9.01
CA SER A 153 -5.95 1.78 -8.84
C SER A 153 -5.90 0.61 -7.86
N ASN A 154 -6.90 0.46 -7.01
CA ASN A 154 -6.92 -0.56 -5.95
C ASN A 154 -7.54 -1.89 -6.41
N VAL A 155 -6.92 -2.55 -7.41
CA VAL A 155 -7.36 -3.82 -8.02
C VAL A 155 -6.22 -4.77 -8.38
#